data_AF-A0A2V7KC87-F1
#
_entry.id   AF-A0A2V7KC87-F1
#
_cell.length_a   1.000
_cell.length_b   1.000
_cell.length_c   1.000
_cell.angle_alpha   90.00
_cell.angle_beta   90.00
_cell.angle_gamma   90.00
#
_symmetry.space_group_name_H-M   'P 1'
#
loop_
_entity.id
_entity.type
_entity.pdbx_description
1 polymer ?
#
loop_
_entity_poly.entity_id
_entity_poly.type
_entity_poly.pdbx_seq_one_letter_code
_entity_poly.pdbx_strand_id
1 'polypeptide(L)'
;QVRLVGDGANPFAVGARVTLRHGKQQFVQELEPTRGFQSSVDYTLTFGVGRVDTLESVSVDWPDGRTSGTTHVGTNQRITIRES
;
A
#
# COMPACT_ATOMS: atom_id res chain seq x y z
N GLN A 1 -4.44 -7.08 1.90
CA GLN A 1 -3.07 -6.69 2.31
C GLN A 1 -2.30 -6.22 1.09
N VAL A 2 -1.46 -5.20 1.23
CA VAL A 2 -0.63 -4.67 0.15
C VAL A 2 0.82 -4.77 0.58
N ARG A 3 1.62 -5.52 -0.20
CA ARG A 3 3.07 -5.56 -0.06
C ARG A 3 3.68 -4.68 -1.14
N LEU A 4 4.63 -3.85 -0.76
CA LEU A 4 5.36 -3.00 -1.68
C LEU A 4 6.77 -3.59 -1.90
N VAL A 5 7.28 -3.41 -3.12
CA VAL A 5 8.65 -3.72 -3.48
C VAL A 5 9.20 -2.49 -4.17
N GLY A 6 10.02 -1.73 -3.45
CA GLY A 6 10.67 -0.56 -4.00
C GLY A 6 11.90 -0.92 -4.84
N ASP A 7 12.51 0.09 -5.44
CA ASP A 7 13.68 -0.02 -6.30
C ASP A 7 14.89 0.74 -5.72
N GLY A 8 16.08 0.43 -6.23
CA GLY A 8 17.33 1.13 -5.89
C GLY A 8 17.62 1.16 -4.38
N ALA A 9 17.72 2.37 -3.83
CA ALA A 9 18.10 2.62 -2.43
C ALA A 9 16.96 2.40 -1.42
N ASN A 10 15.71 2.18 -1.88
CA ASN A 10 14.55 1.98 -1.00
C ASN A 10 13.79 0.69 -1.33
N PRO A 11 14.43 -0.50 -1.26
CA PRO A 11 13.80 -1.78 -1.66
C PRO A 11 12.58 -2.15 -0.81
N PHE A 12 12.47 -1.59 0.39
CA PHE A 12 11.38 -1.80 1.32
C PHE A 12 10.26 -0.76 1.19
N ALA A 13 10.36 0.18 0.25
CA ALA A 13 9.36 1.19 -0.04
C ALA A 13 8.95 2.05 1.18
N VAL A 14 9.88 2.29 2.10
CA VAL A 14 9.62 3.09 3.30
C VAL A 14 9.20 4.50 2.90
N GLY A 15 8.11 5.00 3.50
CA GLY A 15 7.49 6.28 3.16
C GLY A 15 6.54 6.24 1.96
N ALA A 16 6.37 5.10 1.28
CA ALA A 16 5.39 5.00 0.20
C ALA A 16 3.96 5.03 0.76
N ARG A 17 3.08 5.75 0.07
CA ARG A 17 1.67 5.92 0.47
C ARG A 17 0.77 5.10 -0.43
N VAL A 18 -0.09 4.26 0.16
CA VAL A 18 -1.05 3.44 -0.55
C VAL A 18 -2.45 3.97 -0.34
N THR A 19 -3.18 4.18 -1.44
CA THR A 19 -4.57 4.61 -1.46
C THR A 19 -5.45 3.55 -2.13
N LEU A 20 -6.45 3.04 -1.40
CA LEU A 20 -7.52 2.19 -1.92
C LEU A 20 -8.77 3.03 -2.16
N ARG A 21 -9.46 2.82 -3.29
CA ARG A 21 -10.74 3.49 -3.60
C ARG A 21 -11.86 2.50 -3.93
N HIS A 22 -13.05 2.83 -3.46
CA HIS A 22 -14.30 2.16 -3.81
C HIS A 22 -15.46 3.16 -3.71
N GLY A 23 -15.92 3.67 -4.85
CA GLY A 23 -16.97 4.68 -4.93
C GLY A 23 -16.55 5.97 -4.21
N LYS A 24 -17.30 6.34 -3.15
CA LYS A 24 -16.98 7.51 -2.32
C LYS A 24 -16.03 7.22 -1.17
N GLN A 25 -15.65 5.96 -0.96
CA GLN A 25 -14.78 5.55 0.14
C GLN A 25 -13.31 5.55 -0.30
N GLN A 26 -12.45 6.07 0.56
CA GLN A 26 -11.01 6.05 0.38
C GLN A 26 -10.34 5.54 1.65
N PHE A 27 -9.37 4.64 1.50
CA PHE A 27 -8.55 4.13 2.60
C PHE A 27 -7.09 4.44 2.30
N VAL A 28 -6.38 5.05 3.25
CA VAL A 28 -4.99 5.49 3.04
C VAL A 28 -4.12 4.97 4.17
N GLN A 29 -2.96 4.41 3.84
CA GLN A 29 -1.89 4.11 4.80
C GLN A 29 -0.54 4.44 4.17
N GLU A 30 0.40 4.84 5.01
CA GLU A 30 1.80 5.08 4.62
C GLU A 30 2.68 3.99 5.24
N LEU A 31 3.69 3.55 4.49
CA LEU A 31 4.60 2.52 4.95
C LEU A 31 5.67 3.11 5.89
N GLU A 32 5.31 3.21 7.15
CA GLU A 32 6.20 3.60 8.24
C GLU A 32 6.46 2.38 9.16
N PRO A 33 7.54 1.61 8.95
CA PRO A 33 7.82 0.38 9.68
C PRO A 33 8.41 0.62 11.08
N THR A 34 8.21 1.81 11.66
CA THR A 34 8.68 2.21 12.98
C THR A 34 7.51 2.17 13.98
N ARG A 35 7.73 1.52 15.14
CA ARG A 35 6.74 1.52 16.24
C ARG A 35 7.40 1.93 17.56
N GLY A 36 7.60 3.23 17.75
CA GLY A 36 8.27 3.74 18.96
C GLY A 36 9.80 3.58 18.92
N PHE A 37 10.46 3.85 20.04
CA PHE A 37 11.92 3.81 20.10
C PHE A 37 12.43 2.36 19.97
N GLN A 38 13.28 2.11 18.96
CA GLN A 38 13.95 0.83 18.70
C GLN A 38 13.06 -0.39 18.41
N SER A 39 11.79 -0.23 18.01
CA SER A 39 10.95 -1.35 17.54
C SER A 39 10.55 -1.20 16.07
N SER A 40 10.50 -2.33 15.35
CA SER A 40 10.09 -2.39 13.94
C SER A 40 8.85 -3.26 13.76
N VAL A 41 8.08 -3.00 12.70
CA VAL A 41 6.89 -3.77 12.31
C VAL A 41 7.04 -4.33 10.90
N ASP A 42 6.12 -5.23 10.51
CA ASP A 42 6.03 -5.78 9.16
C ASP A 42 5.90 -4.66 8.10
N TYR A 43 6.51 -4.88 6.93
CA TYR A 43 6.45 -4.01 5.77
C TYR A 43 5.17 -4.21 4.93
N THR A 44 4.19 -4.93 5.46
CA THR A 44 2.93 -5.24 4.80
C THR A 44 1.80 -4.36 5.35
N LEU A 45 1.16 -3.60 4.46
CA LEU A 45 0.02 -2.75 4.81
C LEU A 45 -1.27 -3.57 4.85
N THR A 46 -1.99 -3.51 5.97
CA THR A 46 -3.25 -4.23 6.18
C THR A 46 -4.40 -3.25 6.28
N PHE A 47 -5.34 -3.34 5.34
CA PHE A 47 -6.51 -2.47 5.26
C PHE A 47 -7.78 -3.24 5.65
N GLY A 48 -8.53 -2.70 6.60
CA GLY A 48 -9.88 -3.14 6.91
C GLY A 48 -10.89 -2.40 6.04
N VAL A 49 -11.39 -3.05 4.98
CA VAL A 49 -12.29 -2.45 3.98
C VAL A 49 -13.77 -2.80 4.18
N GLY A 50 -14.12 -3.46 5.29
CA GLY A 50 -15.50 -3.83 5.61
C GLY A 50 -16.08 -4.87 4.65
N ARG A 51 -17.26 -4.59 4.08
CA ARG A 51 -18.00 -5.49 3.16
C ARG A 51 -17.69 -5.23 1.67
N VAL A 52 -16.61 -4.52 1.38
CA VAL A 52 -16.19 -4.28 -0.01
C VAL A 52 -15.57 -5.57 -0.56
N ASP A 53 -16.13 -6.11 -1.63
CA ASP A 53 -15.61 -7.32 -2.29
C ASP A 53 -14.58 -7.00 -3.38
N THR A 54 -14.66 -5.82 -4.00
CA THR A 54 -13.75 -5.39 -5.06
C THR A 54 -13.50 -3.88 -4.98
N LEU A 55 -12.23 -3.51 -4.98
CA LEU A 55 -11.76 -2.13 -5.04
C LEU A 55 -11.68 -1.67 -6.49
N GLU A 56 -12.05 -0.42 -6.75
CA GLU A 56 -11.93 0.19 -8.07
C GLU A 56 -10.46 0.43 -8.42
N SER A 57 -9.68 0.92 -7.45
CA SER A 57 -8.25 1.15 -7.64
C SER A 57 -7.45 0.98 -6.35
N VAL A 58 -6.22 0.51 -6.51
CA VAL A 58 -5.14 0.61 -5.54
C VAL A 58 -4.02 1.40 -6.19
N SER A 59 -3.69 2.57 -5.64
CA SER A 59 -2.56 3.40 -6.08
C SER A 59 -1.49 3.48 -5.00
N VAL A 60 -0.25 3.62 -5.44
CA VAL A 60 0.94 3.79 -4.61
C VAL A 60 1.64 5.06 -5.08
N ASP A 61 1.81 6.01 -4.18
CA ASP A 61 2.65 7.19 -4.36
C ASP A 61 4.01 6.87 -3.70
N TRP A 62 5.07 6.82 -4.51
CA TRP A 62 6.42 6.49 -4.04
C TRP A 62 7.15 7.74 -3.52
N PRO A 63 8.11 7.60 -2.59
CA PRO A 63 8.85 8.74 -2.03
C PRO A 63 9.64 9.56 -3.05
N ASP A 64 9.98 8.97 -4.20
CA ASP A 64 10.68 9.61 -5.30
C ASP A 64 9.75 10.38 -6.26
N GLY A 65 8.43 10.38 -5.98
CA GLY A 65 7.41 11.05 -6.76
C GLY A 65 6.80 10.21 -7.89
N ARG A 66 7.26 8.97 -8.11
CA ARG A 66 6.58 8.06 -9.05
C ARG A 66 5.23 7.61 -8.50
N THR A 67 4.40 7.07 -9.38
CA THR A 67 3.15 6.43 -9.01
C THR A 67 2.98 5.09 -9.71
N SER A 68 2.44 4.11 -9.00
CA SER A 68 2.08 2.80 -9.55
C SER A 68 0.70 2.39 -9.07
N GLY A 69 0.05 1.46 -9.75
CA GLY A 69 -1.27 1.02 -9.30
C GLY A 69 -1.87 -0.08 -10.13
N THR A 70 -3.00 -0.58 -9.65
CA THR A 70 -3.84 -1.58 -10.31
C THR A 70 -5.31 -1.26 -10.06
N THR A 71 -6.18 -1.63 -10.98
CA THR A 71 -7.63 -1.45 -10.86
C THR A 71 -8.32 -2.79 -10.67
N HIS A 72 -9.61 -2.75 -10.28
CA HIS A 72 -10.47 -3.93 -10.15
C HIS A 72 -9.86 -5.06 -9.29
N VAL A 73 -9.48 -4.72 -8.07
CA VAL A 73 -8.79 -5.64 -7.16
C VAL A 73 -9.77 -6.27 -6.18
N GLY A 74 -9.90 -7.60 -6.23
CA GLY A 74 -10.69 -8.33 -5.22
C GLY A 74 -10.11 -8.14 -3.82
N THR A 75 -10.96 -8.08 -2.78
CA THR A 75 -10.51 -7.97 -1.39
C THR A 75 -10.16 -9.34 -0.79
N ASN A 76 -9.80 -9.39 0.49
CA ASN A 76 -9.43 -10.64 1.20
C ASN A 76 -8.22 -11.40 0.62
N GLN A 77 -7.34 -10.71 -0.09
CA GLN A 77 -6.09 -11.26 -0.62
C GLN A 77 -4.89 -10.38 -0.30
N ARG A 78 -3.70 -10.90 -0.63
CA ARG A 78 -2.45 -10.14 -0.64
C ARG A 78 -2.05 -9.85 -2.07
N ILE A 79 -1.86 -8.57 -2.39
CA ILE A 79 -1.28 -8.14 -3.65
C ILE A 79 0.13 -7.59 -3.43
N THR A 80 0.96 -7.66 -4.46
CA THR A 80 2.29 -7.04 -4.47
C THR A 80 2.32 -5.98 -5.56
N ILE A 81 2.71 -4.75 -5.21
CA ILE A 81 2.94 -3.66 -6.16
C ILE A 81 4.43 -3.34 -6.15
N ARG A 82 5.01 -3.25 -7.35
CA ARG A 82 6.42 -2.94 -7.56
C ARG A 82 6.55 -1.49 -8.01
N GLU A 83 7.61 -0.83 -7.57
CA GLU A 83 8.01 0.48 -8.08
C GLU A 83 8.46 0.33 -9.54
N SER A 84 7.94 1.20 -10.41
CA SER A 84 8.20 1.22 -11.85
C SER A 84 8.21 2.66 -12.35
#